data_AF-A0A7W5ZRF6-F1
#
_entry.id   AF-A0A7W5ZRF6-F1
#
_cell.length_a   1.000
_cell.length_b   1.000
_cell.length_c   1.000
_cell.angle_alpha   90.00
_cell.angle_beta   90.00
_cell.angle_gamma   90.00
#
_symmetry.space_group_name_H-M   'P 1'
#
loop_
_entity.id
_entity.type
_entity.pdbx_description
1 polymer ?
#
loop_
_entity_poly.entity_id
_entity_poly.type
_entity_poly.pdbx_seq_one_letter_code
_entity_poly.pdbx_strand_id
1 'polypeptide(L)'
;MSTMTTSEFIKTYANHPHYKAPRGTQLHAKSWQTEAPLRMLLNNLDAEVAENPDELVVYGGIGQAARNRESLQKIIEILLELDEEHSLLVQSGKPVGIVRTHPQAPRVLIANSNLVPAWSTWEHFNELRGKGLMMYGQMTAGSWIYIGTQGILQGTYETFVECGRQHFGGDLRGKLLVTGGLGGMGGAQPLAATLAGATFLGVDIDPTRIQKRLETRYIDRMTHSYDEAVGWVLEAKAKGENVSVGLVGDIGDVLHQLLEDNIIPEILTDQTSAHDPLNGYVPHGMSLGEAQQLRQENPADYQMRSKKSMARHVGFMLEMQKRGSIVFDYGNNLREFARQGGEPNAFNFPGFTPAYIRQLFCEGKGPFRWVALSGDPDDIRVTDEALIAAFPENKALIRWLTEAQTKIAFQGLPARICWLGMGEREKAGLIFNELVKTGKVKAPIVIGRDHLDCGSVASPNRETESMLDGSDAVSDWTLLNLMSNTSGGATWVSFHHGGGVGMGYSQHAGMVVLADGTDRAEACLRRVLYNDPAMGVFRHHDAGYEKASHWADKFGLKL
;
A
#
# COMPACT_ATOMS: atom_id res chain seq x y z
N MET A 1 21.49 -21.42 26.81
CA MET A 1 21.29 -21.63 25.36
C MET A 1 22.15 -20.61 24.66
N SER A 2 22.98 -21.02 23.69
CA SER A 2 23.88 -20.09 22.98
C SER A 2 23.04 -19.08 22.21
N THR A 3 23.04 -17.82 22.63
CA THR A 3 22.43 -16.73 21.88
C THR A 3 23.21 -16.57 20.58
N MET A 4 22.53 -16.71 19.45
CA MET A 4 23.09 -16.49 18.12
C MET A 4 23.76 -15.12 18.08
N THR A 5 25.02 -15.06 17.67
CA THR A 5 25.74 -13.79 17.54
C THR A 5 25.14 -12.94 16.41
N THR A 6 25.34 -11.63 16.43
CA THR A 6 24.89 -10.73 15.34
C THR A 6 25.41 -11.15 13.97
N SER A 7 26.66 -11.63 13.91
CA SER A 7 27.28 -12.13 12.68
C SER A 7 26.57 -13.39 12.15
N GLU A 8 26.27 -14.35 13.03
CA GLU A 8 25.50 -15.55 12.67
C GLU A 8 24.09 -15.19 12.22
N PHE A 9 23.43 -14.23 12.91
CA PHE A 9 22.11 -13.74 12.53
C PHE A 9 22.11 -13.16 11.12
N ILE A 10 23.02 -12.22 10.83
CA ILE A 10 23.14 -11.60 9.50
C ILE A 10 23.40 -12.67 8.43
N LYS A 11 24.33 -13.60 8.68
CA LYS A 11 24.64 -14.69 7.74
C LYS A 11 23.43 -15.57 7.41
N THR A 12 22.50 -15.72 8.35
CA THR A 12 21.36 -16.64 8.22
C THR A 12 20.13 -15.94 7.63
N TYR A 13 19.82 -14.73 8.09
CA TYR A 13 18.54 -14.06 7.80
C TYR A 13 18.67 -12.81 6.93
N ALA A 14 19.87 -12.27 6.77
CA ALA A 14 20.10 -11.00 6.08
C ALA A 14 21.38 -11.01 5.23
N ASN A 15 21.72 -12.16 4.64
CA ASN A 15 22.90 -12.31 3.80
C ASN A 15 22.58 -11.81 2.39
N HIS A 16 22.81 -10.51 2.18
CA HIS A 16 22.50 -9.81 0.94
C HIS A 16 22.92 -10.58 -0.33
N PRO A 17 22.04 -10.69 -1.35
CA PRO A 17 20.71 -10.06 -1.43
C PRO A 17 19.57 -10.92 -0.85
N HIS A 18 19.89 -11.99 -0.11
CA HIS A 18 18.89 -12.89 0.46
C HIS A 18 18.47 -12.46 1.86
N TYR A 19 17.19 -12.11 1.99
CA TYR A 19 16.56 -11.70 3.25
C TYR A 19 15.41 -12.63 3.57
N LYS A 20 15.27 -12.96 4.85
CA LYS A 20 14.14 -13.74 5.34
C LYS A 20 13.83 -13.38 6.78
N ALA A 21 12.56 -13.14 7.09
CA ALA A 21 12.16 -12.91 8.47
C ALA A 21 12.34 -14.20 9.30
N PRO A 22 12.97 -14.12 10.50
CA PRO A 22 12.94 -15.21 11.47
C PRO A 22 11.51 -15.65 11.78
N ARG A 23 11.32 -16.96 12.00
CA ARG A 23 10.03 -17.60 12.28
C ARG A 23 10.05 -18.31 13.64
N GLY A 24 8.87 -18.66 14.16
CA GLY A 24 8.70 -19.30 15.46
C GLY A 24 8.81 -18.34 16.64
N THR A 25 8.97 -18.89 17.85
CA THR A 25 8.91 -18.14 19.12
C THR A 25 10.26 -17.74 19.68
N GLN A 26 11.37 -18.21 19.10
CA GLN A 26 12.71 -17.87 19.54
C GLN A 26 13.00 -16.39 19.25
N LEU A 27 13.32 -15.63 20.30
CA LEU A 27 13.79 -14.25 20.19
C LEU A 27 15.27 -14.21 19.79
N HIS A 28 15.61 -13.23 18.95
CA HIS A 28 16.98 -12.83 18.63
C HIS A 28 17.30 -11.44 19.17
N ALA A 29 16.28 -10.59 19.30
CA ALA A 29 16.35 -9.32 20.01
C ALA A 29 16.01 -9.47 21.51
N LYS A 30 16.21 -8.39 22.29
CA LYS A 30 15.96 -8.39 23.75
C LYS A 30 14.50 -8.52 24.15
N SER A 31 13.55 -8.14 23.28
CA SER A 31 12.11 -8.23 23.55
C SER A 31 11.34 -8.43 22.24
N TRP A 32 10.06 -8.81 22.34
CA TRP A 32 9.18 -8.80 21.16
C TRP A 32 8.98 -7.41 20.56
N GLN A 33 9.14 -6.33 21.36
CA GLN A 33 9.00 -4.96 20.85
C GLN A 33 10.13 -4.57 19.88
N THR A 34 11.29 -5.23 19.95
CA THR A 34 12.42 -5.02 19.03
C THR A 34 12.58 -6.15 18.02
N GLU A 35 12.14 -7.37 18.35
CA GLU A 35 12.05 -8.49 17.40
C GLU A 35 11.01 -8.21 16.31
N ALA A 36 9.87 -7.61 16.65
CA ALA A 36 8.80 -7.30 15.69
C ALA A 36 9.25 -6.40 14.54
N PRO A 37 9.82 -5.19 14.77
CA PRO A 37 10.34 -4.36 13.69
C PRO A 37 11.50 -5.03 12.94
N LEU A 38 12.32 -5.85 13.60
CA LEU A 38 13.39 -6.61 12.94
C LEU A 38 12.84 -7.63 11.93
N ARG A 39 11.87 -8.45 12.35
CA ARG A 39 11.22 -9.43 11.46
C ARG A 39 10.50 -8.74 10.31
N MET A 40 9.80 -7.65 10.60
CA MET A 40 9.06 -6.91 9.58
C MET A 40 9.96 -6.18 8.57
N LEU A 41 11.10 -5.63 9.02
CA LEU A 41 12.13 -5.08 8.13
C LEU A 41 12.64 -6.14 7.15
N LEU A 42 12.95 -7.34 7.64
CA LEU A 42 13.40 -8.46 6.80
C LEU A 42 12.28 -9.01 5.92
N ASN A 43 11.03 -9.02 6.40
CA ASN A 43 9.86 -9.40 5.61
C ASN A 43 9.68 -8.47 4.41
N ASN A 44 9.86 -7.16 4.59
CA ASN A 44 9.80 -6.19 3.51
C ASN A 44 10.83 -6.47 2.39
N LEU A 45 11.94 -7.16 2.70
CA LEU A 45 13.02 -7.48 1.76
C LEU A 45 13.00 -8.96 1.31
N ASP A 46 12.06 -9.77 1.81
CA ASP A 46 11.92 -11.16 1.36
C ASP A 46 11.62 -11.19 -0.14
N ALA A 47 12.25 -12.09 -0.89
CA ALA A 47 12.07 -12.19 -2.34
C ALA A 47 10.63 -12.58 -2.74
N GLU A 48 9.89 -13.25 -1.84
CA GLU A 48 8.46 -13.52 -2.04
C GLU A 48 7.62 -12.23 -1.96
N VAL A 49 8.13 -11.19 -1.30
CA VAL A 49 7.42 -9.95 -0.95
C VAL A 49 7.87 -8.78 -1.82
N ALA A 50 9.16 -8.49 -1.83
CA ALA A 50 9.76 -7.33 -2.49
C ALA A 50 9.74 -7.44 -4.02
N GLU A 51 9.71 -6.31 -4.70
CA GLU A 51 9.82 -6.25 -6.17
C GLU A 51 11.27 -6.33 -6.66
N ASN A 52 12.25 -5.83 -5.89
CA ASN A 52 13.68 -5.97 -6.17
C ASN A 52 14.52 -5.86 -4.88
N PRO A 53 14.66 -6.95 -4.11
CA PRO A 53 15.36 -6.93 -2.83
C PRO A 53 16.87 -6.67 -2.96
N ASP A 54 17.48 -6.97 -4.10
CA ASP A 54 18.90 -6.71 -4.39
C ASP A 54 19.22 -5.21 -4.30
N GLU A 55 18.28 -4.35 -4.68
CA GLU A 55 18.42 -2.89 -4.57
C GLU A 55 17.73 -2.33 -3.30
N LEU A 56 17.34 -3.22 -2.38
CA LEU A 56 16.52 -2.92 -1.19
C LEU A 56 15.15 -2.35 -1.51
N VAL A 57 14.69 -2.48 -2.76
CA VAL A 57 13.44 -1.93 -3.27
C VAL A 57 12.29 -2.90 -2.96
N VAL A 58 11.33 -2.41 -2.20
CA VAL A 58 10.13 -3.15 -1.83
C VAL A 58 9.07 -3.02 -2.92
N TYR A 59 8.67 -1.79 -3.30
CA TYR A 59 7.67 -1.53 -4.36
C TYR A 59 7.62 -0.05 -4.79
N GLY A 60 6.79 0.25 -5.81
CA GLY A 60 6.39 1.62 -6.16
C GLY A 60 7.51 2.44 -6.83
N GLY A 61 8.22 1.85 -7.78
CA GLY A 61 9.43 2.43 -8.37
C GLY A 61 10.63 2.15 -7.47
N ILE A 62 11.10 3.17 -6.76
CA ILE A 62 12.31 3.12 -5.93
C ILE A 62 12.03 3.12 -4.41
N GLY A 63 10.85 2.66 -3.98
CA GLY A 63 10.48 2.60 -2.56
C GLY A 63 11.32 1.55 -1.81
N GLN A 64 12.21 1.99 -0.92
CA GLN A 64 13.21 1.14 -0.26
C GLN A 64 12.91 0.92 1.23
N ALA A 65 13.40 -0.21 1.78
CA ALA A 65 13.27 -0.52 3.21
C ALA A 65 14.37 0.12 4.08
N ALA A 66 15.56 0.30 3.52
CA ALA A 66 16.71 0.97 4.14
C ALA A 66 17.53 1.69 3.07
N ARG A 67 18.30 2.71 3.45
CA ARG A 67 18.98 3.60 2.50
C ARG A 67 20.00 2.88 1.63
N ASN A 68 20.77 2.00 2.27
CA ASN A 68 21.84 1.22 1.66
C ASN A 68 22.16 0.02 2.58
N ARG A 69 23.01 -0.88 2.10
CA ARG A 69 23.37 -2.11 2.81
C ARG A 69 24.00 -1.87 4.19
N GLU A 70 24.87 -0.88 4.29
CA GLU A 70 25.50 -0.50 5.57
C GLU A 70 24.45 -0.04 6.59
N SER A 71 23.51 0.80 6.15
CA SER A 71 22.40 1.27 6.99
C SER A 71 21.50 0.12 7.43
N LEU A 72 21.17 -0.80 6.52
CA LEU A 72 20.38 -2.00 6.82
C LEU A 72 21.07 -2.86 7.88
N GLN A 73 22.34 -3.19 7.67
CA GLN A 73 23.12 -3.96 8.63
C GLN A 73 23.15 -3.27 9.99
N LYS A 74 23.34 -1.95 10.01
CA LYS A 74 23.39 -1.21 11.26
C LYS A 74 22.04 -1.15 11.99
N ILE A 75 20.94 -1.07 11.26
CA ILE A 75 19.58 -1.17 11.83
C ILE A 75 19.40 -2.54 12.50
N ILE A 76 19.79 -3.63 11.82
CA ILE A 76 19.70 -5.00 12.36
C ILE A 76 20.53 -5.12 13.63
N GLU A 77 21.79 -4.68 13.61
CA GLU A 77 22.67 -4.68 14.79
C GLU A 77 22.04 -3.95 15.99
N ILE A 78 21.46 -2.77 15.75
CA ILE A 78 20.82 -1.98 16.82
C ILE A 78 19.57 -2.69 17.34
N LEU A 79 18.69 -3.20 16.47
CA LEU A 79 17.44 -3.84 16.89
C LEU A 79 17.68 -5.11 17.72
N LEU A 80 18.75 -5.87 17.45
CA LEU A 80 19.13 -7.04 18.25
C LEU A 80 19.48 -6.65 19.71
N GLU A 81 20.04 -5.47 19.93
CA GLU A 81 20.56 -5.04 21.23
C GLU A 81 19.75 -3.92 21.91
N LEU A 82 18.76 -3.34 21.25
CA LEU A 82 17.97 -2.24 21.79
C LEU A 82 17.09 -2.72 22.95
N ASP A 83 17.12 -1.99 24.06
CA ASP A 83 16.30 -2.27 25.26
C ASP A 83 14.95 -1.52 25.22
N GLU A 84 14.16 -1.67 26.29
CA GLU A 84 12.82 -1.08 26.40
C GLU A 84 12.80 0.37 26.92
N GLU A 85 13.95 0.93 27.29
CA GLU A 85 14.11 2.30 27.79
C GLU A 85 14.64 3.25 26.71
N HIS A 86 14.86 2.73 25.50
CA HIS A 86 15.42 3.49 24.39
C HIS A 86 14.63 3.31 23.10
N SER A 87 14.84 4.25 22.17
CA SER A 87 14.23 4.25 20.85
C SER A 87 15.26 4.56 19.78
N LEU A 88 15.22 3.83 18.67
CA LEU A 88 16.03 4.06 17.47
C LEU A 88 15.41 5.17 16.61
N LEU A 89 16.25 6.12 16.18
CA LEU A 89 15.91 7.13 15.18
C LEU A 89 16.39 6.69 13.79
N VAL A 90 15.47 6.57 12.83
CA VAL A 90 15.77 6.27 11.41
C VAL A 90 15.42 7.47 10.55
N GLN A 91 16.45 8.09 9.97
CA GLN A 91 16.30 9.22 9.06
C GLN A 91 16.54 8.73 7.63
N SER A 92 15.53 8.81 6.76
CA SER A 92 15.56 8.36 5.37
C SER A 92 16.31 7.04 5.21
N GLY A 93 15.84 6.00 5.92
CA GLY A 93 16.40 4.64 5.90
C GLY A 93 17.77 4.44 6.53
N LYS A 94 18.33 5.44 7.23
CA LYS A 94 19.63 5.36 7.94
C LYS A 94 19.41 5.47 9.45
N PRO A 95 19.99 4.57 10.27
CA PRO A 95 19.96 4.73 11.72
C PRO A 95 20.90 5.87 12.14
N VAL A 96 20.37 6.91 12.79
CA VAL A 96 21.14 8.13 13.12
C VAL A 96 21.34 8.38 14.61
N GLY A 97 20.59 7.72 15.47
CA GLY A 97 20.74 7.89 16.91
C GLY A 97 19.83 6.98 17.72
N ILE A 98 20.15 6.86 19.00
CA ILE A 98 19.33 6.18 20.01
C ILE A 98 19.03 7.22 21.09
N VAL A 99 17.77 7.33 21.48
CA VAL A 99 17.31 8.29 22.50
C VAL A 99 16.65 7.56 23.66
N ARG A 100 16.76 8.13 24.87
CA ARG A 100 16.07 7.63 26.06
C ARG A 100 14.58 7.90 25.95
N THR A 101 13.76 6.90 26.25
CA THR A 101 12.30 6.95 26.27
C THR A 101 11.76 6.17 27.48
N HIS A 102 10.86 5.22 27.27
CA HIS A 102 10.24 4.38 28.32
C HIS A 102 9.54 3.15 27.68
N PRO A 103 9.10 2.13 28.44
CA PRO A 103 8.57 0.86 27.90
C PRO A 103 7.28 0.94 27.05
N GLN A 104 6.57 2.06 27.12
CA GLN A 104 5.36 2.31 26.32
C GLN A 104 5.63 3.25 25.13
N ALA A 105 6.84 3.79 24.99
CA ALA A 105 7.21 4.59 23.83
C ALA A 105 7.51 3.69 22.62
N PRO A 106 7.43 4.20 21.38
CA PRO A 106 7.86 3.47 20.21
C PRO A 106 9.33 3.08 20.28
N ARG A 107 9.68 1.84 19.92
CA ARG A 107 11.07 1.37 19.81
C ARG A 107 11.78 1.93 18.58
N VAL A 108 11.04 2.30 17.54
CA VAL A 108 11.60 2.89 16.32
C VAL A 108 10.77 4.12 15.90
N LEU A 109 11.46 5.21 15.60
CA LEU A 109 10.91 6.47 15.12
C LEU A 109 11.49 6.76 13.74
N ILE A 110 10.65 6.79 12.71
CA ILE A 110 11.08 6.85 11.30
C ILE A 110 10.63 8.16 10.65
N ALA A 111 11.55 8.86 9.99
CA ALA A 111 11.25 10.01 9.14
C ALA A 111 11.93 9.84 7.78
N ASN A 112 11.13 9.58 6.73
CA ASN A 112 11.66 9.24 5.40
C ASN A 112 11.24 10.27 4.35
N SER A 113 12.18 10.61 3.47
CA SER A 113 11.93 11.39 2.26
C SER A 113 11.46 12.83 2.50
N ASN A 114 11.44 13.31 3.74
CA ASN A 114 10.98 14.66 4.06
C ASN A 114 11.96 15.71 3.55
N LEU A 115 11.43 16.67 2.79
CA LEU A 115 12.14 17.85 2.29
C LEU A 115 11.34 19.09 2.71
N VAL A 116 12.05 20.21 2.86
CA VAL A 116 11.41 21.52 3.04
C VAL A 116 10.55 21.81 1.79
N PRO A 117 9.34 22.37 1.91
CA PRO A 117 8.37 22.40 0.80
C PRO A 117 8.91 22.91 -0.54
N ALA A 118 9.64 24.03 -0.55
CA ALA A 118 10.20 24.60 -1.78
C ALA A 118 11.29 23.73 -2.46
N TRP A 119 11.83 22.74 -1.75
CA TRP A 119 12.83 21.78 -2.25
C TRP A 119 12.25 20.38 -2.48
N SER A 120 10.94 20.21 -2.29
CA SER A 120 10.28 18.91 -2.37
C SER A 120 9.98 18.50 -3.81
N THR A 121 11.01 18.44 -4.64
CA THR A 121 10.92 18.05 -6.06
C THR A 121 11.75 16.79 -6.33
N TRP A 122 11.42 16.08 -7.42
CA TRP A 122 12.18 14.90 -7.82
C TRP A 122 13.63 15.24 -8.18
N GLU A 123 13.88 16.41 -8.77
CA GLU A 123 15.22 16.86 -9.14
C GLU A 123 16.12 16.98 -7.91
N HIS A 124 15.67 17.70 -6.88
CA HIS A 124 16.43 17.87 -5.65
C HIS A 124 16.53 16.56 -4.84
N PHE A 125 15.44 15.78 -4.79
CA PHE A 125 15.47 14.46 -4.17
C PHE A 125 16.55 13.56 -4.81
N ASN A 126 16.62 13.53 -6.15
CA ASN A 126 17.59 12.71 -6.88
C ASN A 126 19.02 13.22 -6.72
N GLU A 127 19.23 14.53 -6.63
CA GLU A 127 20.53 15.12 -6.28
C GLU A 127 21.04 14.60 -4.92
N LEU A 128 20.18 14.65 -3.89
CA LEU A 128 20.53 14.17 -2.55
C LEU A 128 20.72 12.65 -2.52
N ARG A 129 19.89 11.90 -3.25
CA ARG A 129 20.03 10.44 -3.39
C ARG A 129 21.36 10.08 -4.04
N GLY A 130 21.77 10.78 -5.10
CA GLY A 130 23.07 10.60 -5.76
C GLY A 130 24.27 10.85 -4.83
N LYS A 131 24.09 11.69 -3.80
CA LYS A 131 25.08 11.94 -2.73
C LYS A 131 24.99 10.94 -1.56
N GLY A 132 24.10 9.95 -1.61
CA GLY A 132 23.86 9.00 -0.51
C GLY A 132 23.13 9.59 0.70
N LEU A 133 22.45 10.73 0.53
CA LEU A 133 21.78 11.46 1.61
C LEU A 133 20.30 11.15 1.75
N MET A 134 19.69 10.52 0.72
CA MET A 134 18.24 10.33 0.64
C MET A 134 17.83 8.91 0.28
N MET A 135 16.64 8.51 0.75
CA MET A 135 15.95 7.26 0.41
C MET A 135 14.48 7.60 0.18
N TYR A 136 13.84 6.96 -0.80
CA TYR A 136 12.40 7.06 -0.99
C TYR A 136 11.69 6.00 -0.17
N GLY A 137 10.88 6.40 0.80
CA GLY A 137 10.23 5.47 1.73
C GLY A 137 8.91 4.88 1.22
N GLN A 138 8.36 5.40 0.12
CA GLN A 138 6.96 5.16 -0.27
C GLN A 138 6.08 5.35 0.99
N MET A 139 5.07 4.51 1.23
CA MET A 139 4.28 4.39 2.44
C MET A 139 4.88 3.27 3.30
N THR A 140 4.63 2.02 2.93
CA THR A 140 4.97 0.86 3.78
C THR A 140 6.33 0.25 3.53
N ALA A 141 7.06 0.73 2.51
CA ALA A 141 8.40 0.24 2.19
C ALA A 141 9.39 0.65 3.28
N GLY A 142 9.51 1.95 3.54
CA GLY A 142 10.42 2.51 4.55
C GLY A 142 9.91 2.45 5.99
N SER A 143 8.67 2.00 6.20
CA SER A 143 8.04 1.87 7.53
C SER A 143 7.79 0.41 7.95
N TRP A 144 8.27 -0.55 7.15
CA TRP A 144 8.35 -1.96 7.51
C TRP A 144 7.00 -2.58 7.85
N ILE A 145 5.99 -2.36 6.99
CA ILE A 145 4.66 -2.96 7.16
C ILE A 145 4.03 -3.35 5.81
N TYR A 146 4.88 -3.69 4.84
CA TYR A 146 4.44 -4.21 3.55
C TYR A 146 4.23 -5.73 3.65
N ILE A 147 3.11 -6.18 3.10
CA ILE A 147 2.64 -7.58 3.21
C ILE A 147 2.41 -8.19 1.83
N GLY A 148 3.22 -7.75 0.86
CA GLY A 148 3.05 -8.10 -0.54
C GLY A 148 1.81 -7.45 -1.16
N THR A 149 1.36 -8.01 -2.27
CA THR A 149 0.26 -7.49 -3.10
C THR A 149 -1.07 -7.48 -2.35
N GLN A 150 -1.23 -8.35 -1.34
CA GLN A 150 -2.40 -8.36 -0.47
C GLN A 150 -2.64 -7.01 0.22
N GLY A 151 -1.59 -6.22 0.50
CA GLY A 151 -1.68 -4.97 1.25
C GLY A 151 -2.62 -3.91 0.66
N ILE A 152 -2.84 -3.92 -0.66
CA ILE A 152 -3.78 -2.99 -1.32
C ILE A 152 -5.05 -3.70 -1.82
N LEU A 153 -5.05 -5.04 -1.87
CA LEU A 153 -6.09 -5.85 -2.51
C LEU A 153 -7.49 -5.53 -2.02
N GLN A 154 -7.68 -5.40 -0.70
CA GLN A 154 -9.00 -5.10 -0.14
C GLN A 154 -9.47 -3.70 -0.54
N GLY A 155 -8.60 -2.69 -0.48
CA GLY A 155 -8.97 -1.33 -0.90
C GLY A 155 -9.35 -1.25 -2.38
N THR A 156 -8.67 -2.02 -3.23
CA THR A 156 -9.03 -2.17 -4.65
C THR A 156 -10.34 -2.91 -4.84
N TYR A 157 -10.58 -3.97 -4.07
CA TYR A 157 -11.86 -4.66 -4.06
C TYR A 157 -13.01 -3.73 -3.63
N GLU A 158 -12.85 -2.97 -2.53
CA GLU A 158 -13.87 -2.01 -2.07
C GLU A 158 -14.13 -0.91 -3.10
N THR A 159 -13.09 -0.42 -3.78
CA THR A 159 -13.25 0.55 -4.86
C THR A 159 -14.12 0.00 -5.98
N PHE A 160 -13.83 -1.22 -6.45
CA PHE A 160 -14.59 -1.83 -7.54
C PHE A 160 -16.00 -2.23 -7.12
N VAL A 161 -16.20 -2.72 -5.89
CA VAL A 161 -17.53 -3.02 -5.34
C VAL A 161 -18.37 -1.75 -5.27
N GLU A 162 -17.80 -0.64 -4.79
CA GLU A 162 -18.52 0.63 -4.69
C GLU A 162 -18.81 1.24 -6.08
N CYS A 163 -17.87 1.15 -7.03
CA CYS A 163 -18.11 1.48 -8.43
C CYS A 163 -19.28 0.65 -9.00
N GLY A 164 -19.27 -0.67 -8.75
CA GLY A 164 -20.37 -1.58 -9.06
C GLY A 164 -21.70 -1.13 -8.48
N ARG A 165 -21.73 -0.73 -7.21
CA ARG A 165 -22.93 -0.26 -6.51
C ARG A 165 -23.48 1.03 -7.12
N GLN A 166 -22.62 1.99 -7.42
CA GLN A 166 -23.03 3.30 -7.94
C GLN A 166 -23.48 3.24 -9.41
N HIS A 167 -22.82 2.42 -10.24
CA HIS A 167 -23.00 2.48 -11.71
C HIS A 167 -23.68 1.24 -12.31
N PHE A 168 -23.66 0.11 -11.62
CA PHE A 168 -24.08 -1.19 -12.17
C PHE A 168 -25.01 -1.99 -11.24
N GLY A 169 -25.65 -1.32 -10.28
CA GLY A 169 -26.61 -1.97 -9.36
C GLY A 169 -25.98 -2.97 -8.38
N GLY A 170 -24.66 -2.90 -8.19
CA GLY A 170 -23.90 -3.77 -7.28
C GLY A 170 -23.43 -5.10 -7.89
N ASP A 171 -23.59 -5.29 -9.20
CA ASP A 171 -23.17 -6.52 -9.90
C ASP A 171 -22.26 -6.20 -11.09
N LEU A 172 -21.03 -6.70 -11.04
CA LEU A 172 -20.04 -6.53 -12.11
C LEU A 172 -19.97 -7.72 -13.07
N ARG A 173 -20.83 -8.73 -12.94
CA ARG A 173 -20.86 -9.85 -13.90
C ARG A 173 -21.16 -9.35 -15.31
N GLY A 174 -20.38 -9.85 -16.27
CA GLY A 174 -20.47 -9.43 -17.67
C GLY A 174 -20.02 -7.99 -17.92
N LYS A 175 -19.26 -7.40 -16.99
CA LYS A 175 -18.58 -6.11 -17.17
C LYS A 175 -17.09 -6.34 -17.39
N LEU A 176 -16.52 -5.57 -18.31
CA LEU A 176 -15.08 -5.54 -18.58
C LEU A 176 -14.45 -4.35 -17.85
N LEU A 177 -13.42 -4.65 -17.05
CA LEU A 177 -12.55 -3.67 -16.43
C LEU A 177 -11.17 -3.72 -17.08
N VAL A 178 -10.68 -2.57 -17.56
CA VAL A 178 -9.35 -2.42 -18.19
C VAL A 178 -8.46 -1.53 -17.32
N THR A 179 -7.18 -1.88 -17.18
CA THR A 179 -6.19 -1.04 -16.48
C THR A 179 -4.76 -1.28 -16.96
N GLY A 180 -3.87 -0.31 -16.72
CA GLY A 180 -2.41 -0.48 -16.79
C GLY A 180 -1.77 -0.75 -15.42
N GLY A 181 -0.58 -1.38 -15.46
CA GLY A 181 0.31 -1.61 -14.31
C GLY A 181 -0.02 -2.84 -13.47
N LEU A 182 0.87 -3.84 -13.48
CA LEU A 182 0.75 -5.11 -12.74
C LEU A 182 1.95 -5.36 -11.78
N GLY A 183 2.63 -4.29 -11.39
CA GLY A 183 3.71 -4.28 -10.38
C GLY A 183 3.23 -4.61 -8.96
N GLY A 184 4.00 -4.25 -7.92
CA GLY A 184 3.74 -4.61 -6.51
C GLY A 184 2.28 -4.42 -6.04
N MET A 185 1.78 -3.19 -6.20
CA MET A 185 0.39 -2.81 -5.89
C MET A 185 -0.56 -3.06 -7.07
N GLY A 186 -0.15 -2.70 -8.28
CA GLY A 186 -0.90 -2.89 -9.53
C GLY A 186 -1.41 -4.30 -9.75
N GLY A 187 -0.62 -5.30 -9.34
CA GLY A 187 -0.96 -6.71 -9.44
C GLY A 187 -2.08 -7.17 -8.52
N ALA A 188 -2.62 -6.32 -7.65
CA ALA A 188 -3.81 -6.64 -6.86
C ALA A 188 -5.12 -6.44 -7.65
N GLN A 189 -5.09 -5.60 -8.69
CA GLN A 189 -6.27 -5.25 -9.48
C GLN A 189 -6.96 -6.45 -10.15
N PRO A 190 -6.26 -7.45 -10.73
CA PRO A 190 -6.94 -8.57 -11.39
C PRO A 190 -7.75 -9.40 -10.39
N LEU A 191 -7.15 -9.80 -9.26
CA LEU A 191 -7.87 -10.52 -8.21
C LEU A 191 -8.99 -9.68 -7.57
N ALA A 192 -8.77 -8.39 -7.31
CA ALA A 192 -9.82 -7.51 -6.79
C ALA A 192 -11.04 -7.44 -7.73
N ALA A 193 -10.80 -7.30 -9.04
CA ALA A 193 -11.84 -7.23 -10.05
C ALA A 193 -12.65 -8.54 -10.12
N THR A 194 -11.97 -9.70 -10.12
CA THR A 194 -12.64 -11.00 -10.21
C THR A 194 -13.41 -11.37 -8.93
N LEU A 195 -12.91 -10.96 -7.76
CA LEU A 195 -13.63 -11.02 -6.48
C LEU A 195 -14.90 -10.14 -6.50
N ALA A 196 -14.79 -8.94 -7.08
CA ALA A 196 -15.91 -8.01 -7.21
C ALA A 196 -16.94 -8.44 -8.27
N GLY A 197 -16.56 -9.34 -9.19
CA GLY A 197 -17.47 -9.93 -10.18
C GLY A 197 -17.14 -9.64 -11.64
N ALA A 198 -16.11 -8.83 -11.91
CA ALA A 198 -15.79 -8.38 -13.25
C ALA A 198 -14.89 -9.36 -14.03
N THR A 199 -14.98 -9.30 -15.36
CA THR A 199 -13.92 -9.76 -16.24
C THR A 199 -12.85 -8.67 -16.34
N PHE A 200 -11.57 -9.04 -16.33
CA PHE A 200 -10.47 -8.11 -16.19
C PHE A 200 -9.42 -8.24 -17.32
N LEU A 201 -8.97 -7.10 -17.85
CA LEU A 201 -7.81 -6.98 -18.73
C LEU A 201 -6.79 -6.01 -18.12
N GLY A 202 -5.62 -6.52 -17.72
CA GLY A 202 -4.52 -5.72 -17.21
C GLY A 202 -3.36 -5.68 -18.20
N VAL A 203 -2.76 -4.51 -18.37
CA VAL A 203 -1.64 -4.31 -19.31
C VAL A 203 -0.37 -3.97 -18.54
N ASP A 204 0.73 -4.66 -18.81
CA ASP A 204 2.05 -4.30 -18.31
C ASP A 204 3.11 -4.56 -19.38
N ILE A 205 4.04 -3.62 -19.55
CA ILE A 205 5.09 -3.73 -20.58
C ILE A 205 6.19 -4.70 -20.15
N ASP A 206 6.34 -4.95 -18.84
CA ASP A 206 7.31 -5.89 -18.28
C ASP A 206 6.66 -7.27 -18.05
N PRO A 207 6.95 -8.28 -18.90
CA PRO A 207 6.33 -9.60 -18.78
C PRO A 207 6.64 -10.27 -17.44
N THR A 208 7.76 -9.92 -16.80
CA THR A 208 8.13 -10.49 -15.50
C THR A 208 7.15 -10.09 -14.39
N ARG A 209 6.49 -8.93 -14.52
CA ARG A 209 5.46 -8.47 -13.57
C ARG A 209 4.21 -9.33 -13.65
N ILE A 210 3.74 -9.62 -14.86
CA ILE A 210 2.58 -10.48 -15.09
C ILE A 210 2.87 -11.91 -14.63
N GLN A 211 4.06 -12.42 -14.97
CA GLN A 211 4.52 -13.75 -14.57
C GLN A 211 4.52 -13.92 -13.04
N LYS A 212 5.01 -12.92 -12.28
CA LYS A 212 4.96 -12.94 -10.81
C LYS A 212 3.52 -13.01 -10.27
N ARG A 213 2.53 -12.41 -10.95
CA ARG A 213 1.11 -12.51 -10.57
C ARG A 213 0.48 -13.84 -10.90
N LEU A 214 0.93 -14.51 -11.97
CA LEU A 214 0.53 -15.89 -12.27
C LEU A 214 1.00 -16.83 -11.16
N GLU A 215 2.28 -16.73 -10.78
CA GLU A 215 2.89 -17.57 -9.74
C GLU A 215 2.21 -17.40 -8.37
N THR A 216 1.73 -16.20 -8.08
CA THR A 216 1.05 -15.87 -6.82
C THR A 216 -0.48 -16.02 -6.89
N ARG A 217 -1.04 -16.48 -8.02
CA ARG A 217 -2.49 -16.63 -8.28
C ARG A 217 -3.29 -15.33 -8.19
N TYR A 218 -2.65 -14.20 -8.49
CA TYR A 218 -3.30 -12.89 -8.56
C TYR A 218 -3.85 -12.57 -9.96
N ILE A 219 -3.47 -13.32 -10.99
CA ILE A 219 -3.98 -13.23 -12.36
C ILE A 219 -4.12 -14.63 -12.95
N ASP A 220 -5.09 -14.87 -13.84
CA ASP A 220 -5.38 -16.22 -14.35
C ASP A 220 -4.60 -16.57 -15.62
N ARG A 221 -4.42 -15.60 -16.53
CA ARG A 221 -3.80 -15.81 -17.85
C ARG A 221 -2.86 -14.67 -18.23
N MET A 222 -1.91 -14.98 -19.12
CA MET A 222 -1.01 -14.01 -19.74
C MET A 222 -0.88 -14.30 -21.23
N THR A 223 -0.78 -13.26 -22.05
CA THR A 223 -0.40 -13.36 -23.46
C THR A 223 0.37 -12.13 -23.94
N HIS A 224 1.09 -12.29 -25.05
CA HIS A 224 1.72 -11.20 -25.81
C HIS A 224 0.86 -10.76 -27.00
N SER A 225 -0.25 -11.43 -27.27
CA SER A 225 -1.14 -11.16 -28.40
C SER A 225 -2.36 -10.36 -27.97
N TYR A 226 -2.53 -9.18 -28.57
CA TYR A 226 -3.73 -8.36 -28.38
C TYR A 226 -5.00 -9.12 -28.75
N ASP A 227 -5.02 -9.78 -29.91
CA ASP A 227 -6.18 -10.52 -30.42
C ASP A 227 -6.60 -11.65 -29.47
N GLU A 228 -5.62 -12.39 -28.90
CA GLU A 228 -5.92 -13.43 -27.92
C GLU A 228 -6.47 -12.84 -26.62
N ALA A 229 -5.85 -11.77 -26.11
CA ALA A 229 -6.28 -11.14 -24.87
C ALA A 229 -7.72 -10.63 -24.99
N VAL A 230 -8.02 -9.90 -26.07
CA VAL A 230 -9.36 -9.39 -26.38
C VAL A 230 -10.35 -10.53 -26.57
N GLY A 231 -9.98 -11.57 -27.33
CA GLY A 231 -10.82 -12.73 -27.55
C GLY A 231 -11.24 -13.40 -26.23
N TRP A 232 -10.29 -13.63 -25.32
CA TRP A 232 -10.56 -14.25 -24.02
C TRP A 232 -11.47 -13.38 -23.14
N VAL A 233 -11.21 -12.07 -23.04
CA VAL A 233 -12.00 -11.21 -22.15
C VAL A 233 -13.41 -10.95 -22.69
N LEU A 234 -13.59 -10.85 -24.02
CA LEU A 234 -14.92 -10.72 -24.60
C LEU A 234 -15.74 -12.00 -24.50
N GLU A 235 -15.12 -13.18 -24.65
CA GLU A 235 -15.77 -14.46 -24.43
C GLU A 235 -16.21 -14.61 -22.96
N ALA A 236 -15.30 -14.36 -22.01
CA ALA A 236 -15.60 -14.43 -20.58
C ALA A 236 -16.70 -13.44 -20.18
N LYS A 237 -16.62 -12.19 -20.68
CA LYS A 237 -17.65 -11.17 -20.49
C LYS A 237 -19.02 -11.65 -20.96
N ALA A 238 -19.11 -12.22 -22.16
CA ALA A 238 -20.37 -12.70 -22.73
C ALA A 238 -20.98 -13.86 -21.92
N LYS A 239 -20.15 -14.69 -21.28
CA LYS A 239 -20.58 -15.80 -20.40
C LYS A 239 -20.83 -15.36 -18.95
N GLY A 240 -20.49 -14.13 -18.57
CA GLY A 240 -20.55 -13.66 -17.19
C GLY A 240 -19.49 -14.30 -16.29
N GLU A 241 -18.34 -14.70 -16.85
CA GLU A 241 -17.22 -15.32 -16.14
C GLU A 241 -16.20 -14.27 -15.66
N ASN A 242 -15.73 -14.43 -14.42
CA ASN A 242 -14.83 -13.48 -13.76
C ASN A 242 -13.37 -13.89 -14.00
N VAL A 243 -12.92 -13.83 -15.25
CA VAL A 243 -11.54 -14.18 -15.63
C VAL A 243 -10.67 -12.93 -15.68
N SER A 244 -9.42 -13.07 -15.24
CA SER A 244 -8.39 -12.03 -15.32
C SER A 244 -7.29 -12.37 -16.32
N VAL A 245 -7.04 -11.46 -17.27
CA VAL A 245 -6.06 -11.63 -18.34
C VAL A 245 -5.01 -10.52 -18.27
N GLY A 246 -3.75 -10.89 -18.28
CA GLY A 246 -2.60 -9.99 -18.43
C GLY A 246 -2.12 -9.93 -19.88
N LEU A 247 -2.00 -8.74 -20.43
CA LEU A 247 -1.44 -8.49 -21.76
C LEU A 247 -0.08 -7.79 -21.63
N VAL A 248 0.93 -8.35 -22.29
CA VAL A 248 2.24 -7.72 -22.38
C VAL A 248 2.19 -6.60 -23.43
N GLY A 249 2.30 -5.35 -23.00
CA GLY A 249 2.25 -4.19 -23.90
C GLY A 249 2.28 -2.84 -23.19
N ASP A 250 2.29 -1.76 -23.96
CA ASP A 250 2.07 -0.40 -23.45
C ASP A 250 0.56 -0.14 -23.32
N ILE A 251 0.11 0.32 -22.14
CA ILE A 251 -1.31 0.57 -21.90
C ILE A 251 -1.88 1.66 -22.83
N GLY A 252 -1.10 2.69 -23.18
CA GLY A 252 -1.53 3.71 -24.13
C GLY A 252 -1.79 3.13 -25.52
N ASP A 253 -0.96 2.18 -25.96
CA ASP A 253 -1.14 1.48 -27.24
C ASP A 253 -2.34 0.53 -27.24
N VAL A 254 -2.53 -0.20 -26.15
CA VAL A 254 -3.68 -1.10 -26.02
C VAL A 254 -4.99 -0.30 -25.98
N LEU A 255 -5.04 0.84 -25.28
CA LEU A 255 -6.22 1.70 -25.28
C LEU A 255 -6.50 2.30 -26.66
N HIS A 256 -5.47 2.66 -27.42
CA HIS A 256 -5.61 3.10 -28.81
C HIS A 256 -6.24 2.00 -29.68
N GLN A 257 -5.72 0.77 -29.61
CA GLN A 257 -6.24 -0.37 -30.37
C GLN A 257 -7.69 -0.70 -29.99
N LEU A 258 -8.02 -0.70 -28.70
CA LEU A 258 -9.40 -0.88 -28.24
C LEU A 258 -10.35 0.20 -28.79
N LEU A 259 -9.89 1.45 -28.92
CA LEU A 259 -10.69 2.51 -29.55
C LEU A 259 -10.90 2.29 -31.05
N GLU A 260 -9.88 1.80 -31.78
CA GLU A 260 -9.97 1.46 -33.20
C GLU A 260 -10.96 0.32 -33.44
N ASP A 261 -10.96 -0.68 -32.58
CA ASP A 261 -11.85 -1.85 -32.63
C ASP A 261 -13.26 -1.58 -32.04
N ASN A 262 -13.51 -0.36 -31.56
CA ASN A 262 -14.74 0.06 -30.88
C ASN A 262 -15.10 -0.79 -29.65
N ILE A 263 -14.08 -1.27 -28.94
CA ILE A 263 -14.23 -2.02 -27.69
C ILE A 263 -14.11 -1.05 -26.52
N ILE A 264 -15.26 -0.67 -25.95
CA ILE A 264 -15.32 0.26 -24.82
C ILE A 264 -15.50 -0.55 -23.54
N PRO A 265 -14.53 -0.55 -22.60
CA PRO A 265 -14.71 -1.22 -21.33
C PRO A 265 -15.71 -0.47 -20.46
N GLU A 266 -16.47 -1.19 -19.64
CA GLU A 266 -17.40 -0.55 -18.70
C GLU A 266 -16.68 0.25 -17.62
N ILE A 267 -15.50 -0.21 -17.19
CA ILE A 267 -14.66 0.46 -16.19
C ILE A 267 -13.24 0.59 -16.72
N LEU A 268 -12.64 1.76 -16.56
CA LEU A 268 -11.25 2.03 -16.93
C LEU A 268 -10.54 2.82 -15.83
N THR A 269 -9.35 2.36 -15.46
CA THR A 269 -8.49 3.00 -14.47
C THR A 269 -7.01 2.78 -14.84
N ASP A 270 -6.08 3.25 -14.01
CA ASP A 270 -4.64 2.98 -14.19
C ASP A 270 -3.88 2.88 -12.87
N GLN A 271 -2.92 1.97 -12.80
CA GLN A 271 -1.99 1.82 -11.67
C GLN A 271 -0.53 1.61 -12.13
N THR A 272 -0.15 2.14 -13.29
CA THR A 272 1.26 2.29 -13.64
C THR A 272 1.99 3.14 -12.59
N SER A 273 3.32 3.06 -12.50
CA SER A 273 4.08 3.90 -11.56
C SER A 273 4.31 5.32 -12.10
N ALA A 274 3.23 5.99 -12.52
CA ALA A 274 3.25 7.34 -13.10
C ALA A 274 3.82 8.41 -12.16
N HIS A 275 3.82 8.16 -10.84
CA HIS A 275 4.32 9.08 -9.82
C HIS A 275 5.83 9.38 -9.92
N ASP A 276 6.57 8.53 -10.63
CA ASP A 276 7.99 8.67 -10.90
C ASP A 276 8.24 8.57 -12.42
N PRO A 277 8.22 9.70 -13.15
CA PRO A 277 8.40 9.72 -14.60
C PRO A 277 9.76 9.20 -15.08
N LEU A 278 10.76 9.07 -14.19
CA LEU A 278 12.09 8.58 -14.54
C LEU A 278 12.21 7.07 -14.37
N ASN A 279 11.68 6.52 -13.27
CA ASN A 279 11.88 5.10 -12.93
C ASN A 279 10.64 4.24 -13.13
N GLY A 280 9.44 4.83 -13.17
CA GLY A 280 8.18 4.10 -13.04
C GLY A 280 7.32 3.98 -14.30
N TYR A 281 7.51 4.83 -15.31
CA TYR A 281 6.71 4.83 -16.54
C TYR A 281 7.59 4.74 -17.77
N VAL A 282 7.35 3.75 -18.62
CA VAL A 282 8.11 3.53 -19.85
C VAL A 282 7.52 4.39 -20.97
N PRO A 283 8.32 5.20 -21.69
CA PRO A 283 7.82 5.94 -22.85
C PRO A 283 7.29 5.03 -23.95
N HIS A 284 6.21 5.45 -24.60
CA HIS A 284 5.65 4.77 -25.76
C HIS A 284 6.68 4.63 -26.89
N GLY A 285 6.61 3.53 -27.65
CA GLY A 285 7.46 3.26 -28.81
C GLY A 285 8.87 2.79 -28.46
N MET A 286 9.08 2.30 -27.23
CA MET A 286 10.37 1.77 -26.76
C MET A 286 10.21 0.38 -26.16
N SER A 287 11.19 -0.48 -26.40
CA SER A 287 11.40 -1.69 -25.61
C SER A 287 11.95 -1.35 -24.21
N LEU A 288 11.85 -2.31 -23.28
CA LEU A 288 12.43 -2.17 -21.93
C LEU A 288 13.94 -1.88 -21.96
N GLY A 289 14.67 -2.51 -22.90
CA GLY A 289 16.11 -2.32 -23.05
C GLY A 289 16.47 -0.90 -23.52
N GLU A 290 15.78 -0.40 -24.55
CA GLU A 290 15.96 0.98 -25.04
C GLU A 290 15.57 2.00 -23.96
N ALA A 291 14.48 1.74 -23.23
CA ALA A 291 14.05 2.57 -22.11
C ALA A 291 15.11 2.61 -20.99
N GLN A 292 15.71 1.46 -20.65
CA GLN A 292 16.78 1.39 -19.66
C GLN A 292 18.03 2.16 -20.11
N GLN A 293 18.42 2.04 -21.37
CA GLN A 293 19.56 2.76 -21.94
C GLN A 293 19.32 4.28 -21.89
N LEU A 294 18.18 4.76 -22.39
CA LEU A 294 17.85 6.19 -22.40
C LEU A 294 17.78 6.76 -20.98
N ARG A 295 17.25 6.00 -20.01
CA ARG A 295 17.19 6.41 -18.61
C ARG A 295 18.57 6.71 -18.04
N GLN A 296 19.60 5.98 -18.45
CA GLN A 296 20.98 6.18 -17.99
C GLN A 296 21.69 7.30 -18.76
N GLU A 297 21.55 7.33 -20.08
CA GLU A 297 22.26 8.26 -20.95
C GLU A 297 21.68 9.68 -20.90
N ASN A 298 20.35 9.81 -20.88
CA ASN A 298 19.67 11.10 -20.87
C ASN A 298 18.38 11.06 -20.03
N PRO A 299 18.50 11.11 -18.68
CA PRO A 299 17.37 11.12 -17.75
C PRO A 299 16.35 12.23 -18.00
N ALA A 300 16.79 13.38 -18.54
CA ALA A 300 15.92 14.51 -18.84
C ALA A 300 15.03 14.24 -20.06
N ASP A 301 15.60 13.69 -21.15
CA ASP A 301 14.84 13.27 -22.32
C ASP A 301 13.88 12.12 -21.98
N TYR A 302 14.32 11.14 -21.18
CA TYR A 302 13.45 10.07 -20.69
C TYR A 302 12.20 10.62 -20.02
N GLN A 303 12.36 11.50 -19.02
CA GLN A 303 11.23 12.09 -18.28
C GLN A 303 10.30 12.90 -19.18
N MET A 304 10.85 13.68 -20.12
CA MET A 304 10.04 14.42 -21.08
C MET A 304 9.17 13.46 -21.91
N ARG A 305 9.75 12.37 -22.42
CA ARG A 305 9.03 11.38 -23.24
C ARG A 305 8.01 10.59 -22.41
N SER A 306 8.33 10.26 -21.16
CA SER A 306 7.38 9.62 -20.24
C SER A 306 6.17 10.50 -20.01
N LYS A 307 6.34 11.79 -19.69
CA LYS A 307 5.22 12.74 -19.50
C LYS A 307 4.37 12.89 -20.76
N LYS A 308 4.99 12.97 -21.94
CA LYS A 308 4.24 12.97 -23.22
C LYS A 308 3.45 11.68 -23.45
N SER A 309 4.01 10.54 -23.07
CA SER A 309 3.33 9.24 -23.17
C SER A 309 2.15 9.15 -22.20
N MET A 310 2.30 9.68 -20.97
CA MET A 310 1.20 9.82 -20.01
C MET A 310 0.09 10.74 -20.54
N ALA A 311 0.43 11.86 -21.17
CA ALA A 311 -0.55 12.75 -21.79
C ALA A 311 -1.37 12.04 -22.88
N ARG A 312 -0.70 11.29 -23.76
CA ARG A 312 -1.36 10.43 -24.76
C ARG A 312 -2.27 9.39 -24.13
N HIS A 313 -1.78 8.67 -23.11
CA HIS A 313 -2.55 7.68 -22.37
C HIS A 313 -3.84 8.29 -21.78
N VAL A 314 -3.73 9.40 -21.05
CA VAL A 314 -4.87 10.11 -20.48
C VAL A 314 -5.84 10.61 -21.57
N GLY A 315 -5.33 11.05 -22.71
CA GLY A 315 -6.17 11.40 -23.87
C GLY A 315 -7.07 10.25 -24.31
N PHE A 316 -6.57 9.01 -24.34
CA PHE A 316 -7.40 7.83 -24.63
C PHE A 316 -8.37 7.48 -23.51
N MET A 317 -7.97 7.65 -22.25
CA MET A 317 -8.90 7.47 -21.12
C MET A 317 -10.09 8.44 -21.22
N LEU A 318 -9.83 9.71 -21.57
CA LEU A 318 -10.86 10.72 -21.78
C LEU A 318 -11.77 10.40 -22.97
N GLU A 319 -11.23 9.85 -24.05
CA GLU A 319 -12.03 9.41 -25.20
C GLU A 319 -12.93 8.21 -24.84
N MET A 320 -12.40 7.21 -24.11
CA MET A 320 -13.19 6.09 -23.59
C MET A 320 -14.31 6.58 -22.64
N GLN A 321 -14.03 7.58 -21.81
CA GLN A 321 -15.03 8.21 -20.93
C GLN A 321 -16.17 8.83 -21.75
N LYS A 322 -15.86 9.58 -22.81
CA LYS A 322 -16.87 10.16 -23.71
C LYS A 322 -17.73 9.11 -24.39
N ARG A 323 -17.18 7.91 -24.63
CA ARG A 323 -17.90 6.77 -25.20
C ARG A 323 -18.63 5.92 -24.16
N GLY A 324 -18.64 6.34 -22.90
CA GLY A 324 -19.48 5.76 -21.83
C GLY A 324 -18.73 4.91 -20.80
N SER A 325 -17.41 4.80 -20.88
CA SER A 325 -16.63 4.12 -19.84
C SER A 325 -16.66 4.91 -18.51
N ILE A 326 -16.78 4.20 -17.39
CA ILE A 326 -16.59 4.79 -16.07
C ILE A 326 -15.08 4.87 -15.80
N VAL A 327 -14.54 6.09 -15.88
CA VAL A 327 -13.11 6.38 -15.75
C VAL A 327 -12.78 7.05 -14.43
N PHE A 328 -11.73 6.58 -13.75
CA PHE A 328 -11.19 7.23 -12.55
C PHE A 328 -9.68 7.02 -12.42
N ASP A 329 -9.02 7.91 -11.67
CA ASP A 329 -7.61 7.81 -11.30
C ASP A 329 -7.45 6.93 -10.05
N TYR A 330 -6.47 6.02 -10.05
CA TYR A 330 -6.18 5.13 -8.93
C TYR A 330 -4.96 5.53 -8.11
N GLY A 331 -4.66 6.84 -8.08
CA GLY A 331 -3.77 7.40 -7.08
C GLY A 331 -2.27 7.30 -7.37
N ASN A 332 -1.91 7.20 -8.65
CA ASN A 332 -0.53 7.19 -9.12
C ASN A 332 -0.06 8.53 -9.70
N ASN A 333 -0.88 9.58 -9.59
CA ASN A 333 -0.60 10.93 -10.10
C ASN A 333 -0.47 11.01 -11.64
N LEU A 334 -1.04 10.06 -12.38
CA LEU A 334 -1.03 10.05 -13.84
C LEU A 334 -1.61 11.35 -14.41
N ARG A 335 -2.73 11.84 -13.85
CA ARG A 335 -3.39 13.08 -14.30
C ARG A 335 -2.48 14.30 -14.27
N GLU A 336 -1.72 14.48 -13.19
CA GLU A 336 -0.80 15.63 -13.05
C GLU A 336 0.36 15.56 -14.05
N PHE A 337 0.99 14.39 -14.21
CA PHE A 337 2.09 14.25 -15.16
C PHE A 337 1.62 14.25 -16.62
N ALA A 338 0.40 13.81 -16.90
CA ALA A 338 -0.26 14.00 -18.20
C ALA A 338 -0.52 15.48 -18.50
N ARG A 339 -0.97 16.26 -17.51
CA ARG A 339 -1.12 17.72 -17.64
C ARG A 339 0.21 18.40 -17.96
N GLN A 340 1.27 18.04 -17.25
CA GLN A 340 2.63 18.52 -17.55
C GLN A 340 3.13 18.04 -18.93
N GLY A 341 2.66 16.87 -19.39
CA GLY A 341 2.96 16.30 -20.70
C GLY A 341 2.18 16.91 -21.86
N GLY A 342 1.14 17.71 -21.59
CA GLY A 342 0.39 18.47 -22.58
C GLY A 342 -1.10 18.14 -22.70
N GLU A 343 -1.69 17.32 -21.83
CA GLU A 343 -3.15 17.08 -21.81
C GLU A 343 -3.86 18.07 -20.87
N PRO A 344 -4.50 19.14 -21.38
CA PRO A 344 -5.10 20.17 -20.52
C PRO A 344 -6.32 19.68 -19.72
N ASN A 345 -6.98 18.61 -20.15
CA ASN A 345 -8.20 18.07 -19.53
C ASN A 345 -7.94 16.87 -18.62
N ALA A 346 -6.69 16.66 -18.18
CA ALA A 346 -6.29 15.46 -17.47
C ALA A 346 -7.07 15.21 -16.15
N PHE A 347 -7.68 16.24 -15.57
CA PHE A 347 -8.48 16.15 -14.34
C PHE A 347 -10.00 16.01 -14.59
N ASN A 348 -10.44 15.78 -15.83
CA ASN A 348 -11.86 15.60 -16.16
C ASN A 348 -12.44 14.22 -15.76
N PHE A 349 -11.67 13.40 -15.06
CA PHE A 349 -12.15 12.25 -14.31
C PHE A 349 -11.64 12.31 -12.85
N PRO A 350 -12.44 11.84 -11.89
CA PRO A 350 -12.12 11.96 -10.47
C PRO A 350 -11.05 10.95 -10.04
N GLY A 351 -10.41 11.21 -8.90
CA GLY A 351 -9.71 10.17 -8.16
C GLY A 351 -10.67 9.18 -7.50
N PHE A 352 -10.22 7.94 -7.33
CA PHE A 352 -11.01 6.89 -6.69
C PHE A 352 -11.40 7.23 -5.24
N THR A 353 -10.62 8.07 -4.55
CA THR A 353 -10.92 8.41 -3.16
C THR A 353 -12.19 9.25 -3.03
N PRO A 354 -12.29 10.46 -3.63
CA PRO A 354 -13.53 11.22 -3.61
C PRO A 354 -14.70 10.46 -4.25
N ALA A 355 -14.47 9.64 -5.26
CA ALA A 355 -15.52 8.89 -5.95
C ALA A 355 -16.10 7.73 -5.11
N TYR A 356 -15.26 6.95 -4.42
CA TYR A 356 -15.67 5.65 -3.86
C TYR A 356 -15.23 5.40 -2.41
N ILE A 357 -14.14 6.00 -1.93
CA ILE A 357 -13.55 5.64 -0.62
C ILE A 357 -13.86 6.64 0.50
N ARG A 358 -14.03 7.94 0.19
CA ARG A 358 -14.23 9.02 1.18
C ARG A 358 -15.30 8.71 2.23
N GLN A 359 -16.38 8.06 1.80
CA GLN A 359 -17.49 7.70 2.69
C GLN A 359 -17.11 6.66 3.75
N LEU A 360 -16.14 5.78 3.48
CA LEU A 360 -15.57 4.86 4.46
C LEU A 360 -14.64 5.62 5.42
N PHE A 361 -13.85 6.57 4.93
CA PHE A 361 -12.97 7.38 5.78
C PHE A 361 -13.73 8.19 6.82
N CYS A 362 -14.94 8.67 6.48
CA CYS A 362 -15.82 9.35 7.43
C CYS A 362 -16.28 8.44 8.60
N GLU A 363 -16.19 7.11 8.47
CA GLU A 363 -16.49 6.14 9.54
C GLU A 363 -15.23 5.74 10.34
N GLY A 364 -14.07 6.33 10.04
CA GLY A 364 -12.77 5.85 10.49
C GLY A 364 -12.35 4.53 9.86
N LYS A 365 -13.04 4.07 8.80
CA LYS A 365 -12.67 2.84 8.07
C LYS A 365 -11.49 3.09 7.17
N GLY A 366 -10.62 2.10 7.09
CA GLY A 366 -9.44 2.09 6.25
C GLY A 366 -8.68 0.79 6.43
N PRO A 367 -7.52 0.63 5.77
CA PRO A 367 -6.79 -0.62 5.77
C PRO A 367 -6.31 -0.97 7.19
N PHE A 368 -6.82 -2.06 7.74
CA PHE A 368 -6.34 -2.68 8.97
C PHE A 368 -5.67 -4.00 8.61
N ARG A 369 -4.37 -4.10 8.86
CA ARG A 369 -3.58 -5.29 8.53
C ARG A 369 -2.84 -5.84 9.73
N TRP A 370 -2.63 -7.14 9.72
CA TRP A 370 -1.84 -7.79 10.74
C TRP A 370 -0.96 -8.90 10.17
N VAL A 371 0.10 -9.22 10.90
CA VAL A 371 1.13 -10.19 10.51
C VAL A 371 1.40 -11.14 11.67
N ALA A 372 1.35 -12.44 11.40
CA ALA A 372 1.69 -13.47 12.37
C ALA A 372 3.22 -13.67 12.42
N LEU A 373 3.87 -13.20 13.49
CA LEU A 373 5.33 -13.28 13.60
C LEU A 373 5.85 -14.72 13.73
N SER A 374 4.97 -15.67 14.06
CA SER A 374 5.30 -17.10 14.07
C SER A 374 5.72 -17.61 12.69
N GLY A 375 5.28 -16.95 11.61
CA GLY A 375 5.42 -17.46 10.26
C GLY A 375 4.45 -18.60 9.93
N ASP A 376 3.49 -18.90 10.81
CA ASP A 376 2.53 -19.98 10.65
C ASP A 376 1.19 -19.46 10.08
N PRO A 377 0.75 -19.94 8.90
CA PRO A 377 -0.53 -19.58 8.32
C PRO A 377 -1.74 -19.84 9.21
N ASP A 378 -1.65 -20.81 10.13
CA ASP A 378 -2.76 -21.16 11.03
C ASP A 378 -3.10 -20.01 11.99
N ASP A 379 -2.13 -19.19 12.38
CA ASP A 379 -2.37 -18.00 13.22
C ASP A 379 -3.27 -16.98 12.47
N ILE A 380 -3.13 -16.89 11.14
CA ILE A 380 -4.01 -16.06 10.30
C ILE A 380 -5.41 -16.68 10.21
N ARG A 381 -5.53 -18.01 10.07
CA ARG A 381 -6.84 -18.68 10.10
C ARG A 381 -7.58 -18.43 11.42
N VAL A 382 -6.89 -18.58 12.55
CA VAL A 382 -7.45 -18.35 13.89
C VAL A 382 -7.91 -16.90 14.07
N THR A 383 -7.12 -15.93 13.60
CA THR A 383 -7.50 -14.52 13.66
C THR A 383 -8.66 -14.18 12.73
N ASP A 384 -8.70 -14.73 11.51
CA ASP A 384 -9.84 -14.60 10.58
C ASP A 384 -11.13 -15.12 11.23
N GLU A 385 -11.12 -16.32 11.82
CA GLU A 385 -12.26 -16.91 12.51
C GLU A 385 -12.71 -16.08 13.71
N ALA A 386 -11.77 -15.55 14.48
CA ALA A 386 -12.06 -14.69 15.62
C ALA A 386 -12.74 -13.38 15.20
N LEU A 387 -12.30 -12.77 14.09
CA LEU A 387 -12.97 -11.57 13.55
C LEU A 387 -14.36 -11.89 13.00
N ILE A 388 -14.52 -13.00 12.26
CA ILE A 388 -15.84 -13.45 11.77
C ILE A 388 -16.83 -13.61 12.94
N ALA A 389 -16.39 -14.26 14.02
CA ALA A 389 -17.20 -14.44 15.22
C ALA A 389 -17.49 -13.12 15.96
N ALA A 390 -16.53 -12.18 15.97
CA ALA A 390 -16.66 -10.91 16.67
C ALA A 390 -17.56 -9.88 15.96
N PHE A 391 -17.77 -10.03 14.66
CA PHE A 391 -18.54 -9.11 13.82
C PHE A 391 -19.62 -9.83 12.99
N PRO A 392 -20.56 -10.56 13.62
CA PRO A 392 -21.52 -11.42 12.91
C PRO A 392 -22.47 -10.67 11.97
N GLU A 393 -22.68 -9.37 12.22
CA GLU A 393 -23.52 -8.50 11.39
C GLU A 393 -22.79 -7.91 10.18
N ASN A 394 -21.45 -7.91 10.18
CA ASN A 394 -20.66 -7.33 9.09
C ASN A 394 -20.49 -8.34 7.94
N LYS A 395 -21.54 -8.49 7.12
CA LYS A 395 -21.58 -9.48 6.03
C LYS A 395 -20.49 -9.26 4.97
N ALA A 396 -20.12 -8.00 4.71
CA ALA A 396 -19.03 -7.66 3.78
C ALA A 396 -17.68 -8.16 4.31
N LEU A 397 -17.37 -7.91 5.58
CA LEU A 397 -16.16 -8.41 6.23
C LEU A 397 -16.12 -9.95 6.23
N ILE A 398 -17.22 -10.62 6.58
CA ILE A 398 -17.29 -12.09 6.61
C ILE A 398 -17.03 -12.66 5.22
N ARG A 399 -17.66 -12.11 4.18
CA ARG A 399 -17.42 -12.52 2.79
C ARG A 399 -15.95 -12.33 2.42
N TRP A 400 -15.40 -11.15 2.70
CA TRP A 400 -14.00 -10.86 2.42
C TRP A 400 -13.05 -11.86 3.09
N LEU A 401 -13.17 -12.09 4.40
CA LEU A 401 -12.30 -13.02 5.13
C LEU A 401 -12.45 -14.47 4.64
N THR A 402 -13.67 -14.89 4.31
CA THR A 402 -13.94 -16.24 3.76
C THR A 402 -13.28 -16.42 2.39
N GLU A 403 -13.41 -15.46 1.49
CA GLU A 403 -12.78 -15.52 0.17
C GLU A 403 -11.25 -15.41 0.28
N ALA A 404 -10.77 -14.54 1.17
CA ALA A 404 -9.35 -14.32 1.42
C ALA A 404 -8.61 -15.58 1.91
N GLN A 405 -9.28 -16.47 2.66
CA GLN A 405 -8.70 -17.74 3.10
C GLN A 405 -8.40 -18.71 1.95
N THR A 406 -9.19 -18.69 0.89
CA THR A 406 -9.10 -19.67 -0.21
C THR A 406 -8.36 -19.13 -1.44
N LYS A 407 -8.49 -17.83 -1.69
CA LYS A 407 -7.99 -17.19 -2.92
C LYS A 407 -6.63 -16.52 -2.76
N ILE A 408 -6.28 -16.03 -1.57
CA ILE A 408 -5.04 -15.26 -1.39
C ILE A 408 -3.89 -16.19 -1.01
N ALA A 409 -2.81 -16.15 -1.78
CA ALA A 409 -1.52 -16.73 -1.38
C ALA A 409 -0.75 -15.75 -0.48
N PHE A 410 -0.20 -16.24 0.62
CA PHE A 410 0.70 -15.46 1.47
C PHE A 410 2.06 -15.25 0.80
N GLN A 411 2.71 -14.14 1.14
CA GLN A 411 4.05 -13.77 0.67
C GLN A 411 4.89 -13.44 1.91
N GLY A 412 5.99 -14.16 2.15
CA GLY A 412 6.81 -13.98 3.35
C GLY A 412 6.11 -14.46 4.63
N LEU A 413 6.01 -13.60 5.65
CA LEU A 413 5.23 -13.87 6.85
C LEU A 413 3.73 -13.86 6.52
N PRO A 414 2.95 -14.86 6.99
CA PRO A 414 1.50 -14.85 6.85
C PRO A 414 0.91 -13.58 7.44
N ALA A 415 0.10 -12.92 6.63
CA ALA A 415 -0.50 -11.64 6.95
C ALA A 415 -1.93 -11.60 6.42
N ARG A 416 -2.73 -10.68 6.93
CA ARG A 416 -4.08 -10.42 6.42
C ARG A 416 -4.36 -8.92 6.44
N ILE A 417 -5.25 -8.50 5.57
CA ILE A 417 -5.85 -7.18 5.58
C ILE A 417 -7.37 -7.30 5.61
N CYS A 418 -8.04 -6.35 6.26
CA CYS A 418 -9.46 -6.04 6.08
C CYS A 418 -9.66 -4.54 6.35
N TRP A 419 -10.84 -4.01 6.10
CA TRP A 419 -11.13 -2.61 6.46
C TRP A 419 -12.03 -2.56 7.69
N LEU A 420 -11.51 -1.96 8.76
CA LEU A 420 -12.18 -1.80 10.04
C LEU A 420 -12.26 -0.32 10.41
N GLY A 421 -13.39 0.08 10.97
CA GLY A 421 -13.71 1.46 11.33
C GLY A 421 -13.41 1.83 12.77
N MET A 422 -13.90 3.00 13.15
CA MET A 422 -13.91 3.44 14.54
C MET A 422 -14.58 2.38 15.43
N GLY A 423 -13.96 2.07 16.58
CA GLY A 423 -14.38 1.02 17.52
C GLY A 423 -14.06 -0.42 17.08
N GLU A 424 -14.14 -0.74 15.78
CA GLU A 424 -13.83 -2.10 15.28
C GLU A 424 -12.34 -2.43 15.40
N ARG A 425 -11.45 -1.46 15.11
CA ARG A 425 -9.99 -1.66 15.21
C ARG A 425 -9.54 -1.97 16.63
N GLU A 426 -10.00 -1.21 17.61
CA GLU A 426 -9.68 -1.47 19.04
C GLU A 426 -10.14 -2.87 19.44
N LYS A 427 -11.40 -3.22 19.13
CA LYS A 427 -11.95 -4.55 19.45
C LYS A 427 -11.11 -5.67 18.82
N ALA A 428 -10.74 -5.54 17.55
CA ALA A 428 -9.90 -6.52 16.86
C ALA A 428 -8.52 -6.66 17.51
N GLY A 429 -7.84 -5.55 17.83
CA GLY A 429 -6.53 -5.59 18.47
C GLY A 429 -6.56 -6.23 19.86
N LEU A 430 -7.61 -5.98 20.65
CA LEU A 430 -7.80 -6.62 21.96
C LEU A 430 -8.04 -8.12 21.83
N ILE A 431 -8.84 -8.55 20.84
CA ILE A 431 -9.04 -9.98 20.54
C ILE A 431 -7.69 -10.62 20.20
N PHE A 432 -6.89 -10.00 19.34
CA PHE A 432 -5.59 -10.53 18.96
C PHE A 432 -4.63 -10.64 20.14
N ASN A 433 -4.60 -9.64 21.02
CA ASN A 433 -3.80 -9.69 22.24
C ASN A 433 -4.21 -10.86 23.14
N GLU A 434 -5.51 -11.11 23.30
CA GLU A 434 -6.02 -12.23 24.08
C GLU A 434 -5.71 -13.59 23.44
N LEU A 435 -5.76 -13.69 22.10
CA LEU A 435 -5.35 -14.91 21.39
C LEU A 435 -3.87 -15.24 21.64
N VAL A 436 -3.00 -14.22 21.69
CA VAL A 436 -1.58 -14.39 22.03
C VAL A 436 -1.42 -14.79 23.50
N LYS A 437 -2.11 -14.09 24.41
CA LYS A 437 -2.07 -14.34 25.87
C LYS A 437 -2.49 -15.78 26.23
N THR A 438 -3.50 -16.30 25.52
CA THR A 438 -4.03 -17.65 25.73
C THR A 438 -3.31 -18.74 24.93
N GLY A 439 -2.34 -18.38 24.09
CA GLY A 439 -1.59 -19.31 23.25
C GLY A 439 -2.41 -19.95 22.12
N LYS A 440 -3.55 -19.34 21.74
CA LYS A 440 -4.35 -19.76 20.57
C LYS A 440 -3.68 -19.42 19.24
N VAL A 441 -2.82 -18.41 19.25
CA VAL A 441 -1.83 -18.16 18.19
C VAL A 441 -0.43 -18.38 18.74
N LYS A 442 0.52 -18.76 17.89
CA LYS A 442 1.81 -19.32 18.31
C LYS A 442 2.82 -18.26 18.75
N ALA A 443 2.72 -17.03 18.24
CA ALA A 443 3.60 -15.92 18.58
C ALA A 443 2.84 -14.59 18.51
N PRO A 444 3.45 -13.47 18.97
CA PRO A 444 2.85 -12.14 18.86
C PRO A 444 2.42 -11.74 17.45
N ILE A 445 1.41 -10.88 17.39
CA ILE A 445 0.84 -10.35 16.15
C ILE A 445 1.22 -8.89 16.00
N VAL A 446 1.78 -8.53 14.86
CA VAL A 446 1.99 -7.14 14.48
C VAL A 446 0.71 -6.59 13.87
N ILE A 447 0.23 -5.44 14.33
CA ILE A 447 -0.96 -4.77 13.79
C ILE A 447 -0.54 -3.41 13.25
N GLY A 448 -0.89 -3.12 12.00
CA GLY A 448 -0.61 -1.83 11.39
C GLY A 448 -1.55 -1.54 10.24
N ARG A 449 -1.11 -0.64 9.35
CA ARG A 449 -1.89 -0.21 8.19
C ARG A 449 -1.00 0.36 7.10
N ASP A 450 -1.62 0.61 5.95
CA ASP A 450 -1.02 1.54 5.00
C ASP A 450 -0.99 2.97 5.56
N HIS A 451 -0.20 3.85 4.93
CA HIS A 451 -0.29 5.27 5.25
C HIS A 451 -1.50 5.93 4.57
N LEU A 452 -2.05 5.30 3.52
CA LEU A 452 -3.39 5.56 3.01
C LEU A 452 -4.40 5.11 4.07
N ASP A 453 -4.86 6.04 4.90
CA ASP A 453 -5.93 5.82 5.87
C ASP A 453 -6.62 7.14 6.19
N CYS A 454 -7.82 7.05 6.77
CA CYS A 454 -8.76 8.13 6.99
C CYS A 454 -8.17 9.39 7.66
N GLY A 455 -7.21 9.23 8.59
CA GLY A 455 -6.63 10.33 9.36
C GLY A 455 -5.16 10.61 9.13
N SER A 456 -4.49 9.89 8.23
CA SER A 456 -3.02 9.80 8.24
C SER A 456 -2.32 10.33 7.00
N VAL A 457 -3.03 10.89 6.02
CA VAL A 457 -2.43 11.34 4.76
C VAL A 457 -3.06 12.63 4.27
N ALA A 458 -2.24 13.59 3.86
CA ALA A 458 -2.61 14.74 3.05
C ALA A 458 -2.05 14.52 1.64
N SER A 459 -2.94 14.39 0.65
CA SER A 459 -2.60 14.21 -0.76
C SER A 459 -3.71 14.77 -1.66
N PRO A 460 -3.59 16.02 -2.12
CA PRO A 460 -4.62 16.72 -2.91
C PRO A 460 -4.99 16.04 -4.24
N ASN A 461 -4.12 15.18 -4.77
CA ASN A 461 -4.37 14.44 -6.01
C ASN A 461 -4.88 13.01 -5.76
N ARG A 462 -5.10 12.63 -4.48
CA ARG A 462 -5.50 11.28 -4.09
C ARG A 462 -6.37 11.29 -2.84
N GLU A 463 -5.83 11.01 -1.65
CA GLU A 463 -6.70 10.77 -0.48
C GLU A 463 -7.44 11.99 0.00
N THR A 464 -7.00 13.20 -0.31
CA THR A 464 -7.64 14.44 0.16
C THR A 464 -8.04 15.32 -0.99
N GLU A 465 -8.17 14.74 -2.18
CA GLU A 465 -8.77 15.40 -3.33
C GLU A 465 -10.23 15.74 -3.06
N SER A 466 -10.60 16.97 -3.39
CA SER A 466 -11.93 17.56 -3.30
C SER A 466 -12.53 17.46 -1.90
N MET A 467 -11.81 17.93 -0.88
CA MET A 467 -12.39 18.09 0.46
C MET A 467 -13.52 19.13 0.40
N LEU A 468 -14.61 18.91 1.14
CA LEU A 468 -15.81 19.78 1.07
C LEU A 468 -15.53 21.25 1.41
N ASP A 469 -14.56 21.50 2.29
CA ASP A 469 -14.12 22.82 2.75
C ASP A 469 -12.90 23.36 1.97
N GLY A 470 -12.38 22.60 1.01
CA GLY A 470 -11.16 22.93 0.25
C GLY A 470 -9.85 22.72 1.01
N SER A 471 -9.85 21.98 2.13
CA SER A 471 -8.67 21.71 2.97
C SER A 471 -7.72 20.63 2.40
N ASP A 472 -7.76 20.37 1.10
CA ASP A 472 -7.05 19.29 0.40
C ASP A 472 -5.57 19.20 0.78
N ALA A 473 -4.90 20.35 0.87
CA ALA A 473 -3.44 20.46 1.10
C ALA A 473 -3.04 20.63 2.58
N VAL A 474 -4.00 20.66 3.52
CA VAL A 474 -3.71 20.82 4.96
C VAL A 474 -3.06 19.53 5.48
N SER A 475 -1.77 19.60 5.82
CA SER A 475 -0.99 18.44 6.26
C SER A 475 -0.81 18.32 7.77
N ASP A 476 -1.30 19.28 8.56
CA ASP A 476 -1.25 19.25 10.04
C ASP A 476 -1.83 17.94 10.62
N TRP A 477 -2.93 17.46 10.03
CA TRP A 477 -3.59 16.19 10.39
C TRP A 477 -2.63 15.00 10.43
N THR A 478 -1.66 14.97 9.52
CA THR A 478 -0.70 13.86 9.40
C THR A 478 0.33 13.89 10.52
N LEU A 479 0.74 15.07 10.96
CA LEU A 479 1.62 15.28 12.09
C LEU A 479 0.88 15.01 13.40
N LEU A 480 -0.38 15.44 13.52
CA LEU A 480 -1.23 15.13 14.67
C LEU A 480 -1.48 13.63 14.80
N ASN A 481 -1.72 12.91 13.70
CA ASN A 481 -1.81 11.45 13.69
C ASN A 481 -0.51 10.80 14.18
N LEU A 482 0.65 11.24 13.68
CA LEU A 482 1.96 10.77 14.14
C LEU A 482 2.14 10.97 15.65
N MET A 483 1.88 12.18 16.14
CA MET A 483 2.04 12.54 17.55
C MET A 483 1.08 11.75 18.44
N SER A 484 -0.19 11.62 18.04
CA SER A 484 -1.19 10.86 18.78
C SER A 484 -0.83 9.38 18.89
N ASN A 485 -0.35 8.76 17.80
CA ASN A 485 0.11 7.37 17.82
C ASN A 485 1.40 7.16 18.63
N THR A 486 2.31 8.13 18.57
CA THR A 486 3.54 8.14 19.40
C THR A 486 3.18 8.19 20.87
N SER A 487 2.31 9.12 21.27
CA SER A 487 1.83 9.27 22.65
C SER A 487 0.90 8.13 23.10
N GLY A 488 0.20 7.49 22.17
CA GLY A 488 -0.67 6.34 22.41
C GLY A 488 0.10 5.07 22.76
N GLY A 489 1.35 4.97 22.29
CA GLY A 489 2.26 3.86 22.57
C GLY A 489 2.34 2.82 21.46
N ALA A 490 2.27 3.26 20.20
CA ALA A 490 2.61 2.41 19.06
C ALA A 490 4.05 1.85 19.21
N THR A 491 4.31 0.66 18.66
CA THR A 491 5.62 0.00 18.75
C THR A 491 6.65 0.63 17.82
N TRP A 492 6.23 1.07 16.63
CA TRP A 492 6.98 2.04 15.83
C TRP A 492 6.02 2.95 15.05
N VAL A 493 6.53 4.12 14.71
CA VAL A 493 5.80 5.14 13.94
C VAL A 493 6.68 5.68 12.82
N SER A 494 6.04 6.19 11.77
CA SER A 494 6.73 6.72 10.61
C SER A 494 6.06 7.98 10.08
N PHE A 495 6.86 8.92 9.59
CA PHE A 495 6.41 10.09 8.85
C PHE A 495 7.13 10.18 7.52
N HIS A 496 6.38 10.15 6.43
CA HIS A 496 6.91 10.02 5.07
C HIS A 496 6.38 11.17 4.20
N HIS A 497 7.14 11.48 3.14
CA HIS A 497 6.75 12.45 2.12
C HIS A 497 6.75 11.77 0.75
N GLY A 498 5.64 11.94 0.02
CA GLY A 498 5.54 11.67 -1.41
C GLY A 498 4.97 10.32 -1.77
N GLY A 499 4.62 9.48 -0.79
CA GLY A 499 4.06 8.16 -0.99
C GLY A 499 2.89 8.15 -1.99
N GLY A 500 3.00 7.23 -2.95
CA GLY A 500 2.05 6.96 -4.04
C GLY A 500 1.93 8.04 -5.14
N VAL A 501 2.09 9.34 -4.84
CA VAL A 501 1.90 10.43 -5.83
C VAL A 501 3.19 11.16 -6.22
N GLY A 502 4.30 10.86 -5.56
CA GLY A 502 5.62 11.43 -5.83
C GLY A 502 5.96 12.65 -4.97
N MET A 503 7.21 13.11 -5.09
CA MET A 503 7.74 14.24 -4.32
C MET A 503 6.88 15.49 -4.45
N GLY A 504 6.56 16.14 -3.33
CA GLY A 504 5.79 17.39 -3.27
C GLY A 504 4.28 17.21 -3.20
N TYR A 505 3.73 16.02 -3.44
CA TYR A 505 2.28 15.80 -3.59
C TYR A 505 1.62 15.08 -2.41
N SER A 506 2.38 14.64 -1.40
CA SER A 506 1.79 14.06 -0.20
C SER A 506 2.68 14.10 1.04
N GLN A 507 2.04 14.22 2.20
CA GLN A 507 2.65 13.97 3.51
C GLN A 507 1.77 12.96 4.25
N HIS A 508 2.37 12.01 4.96
CA HIS A 508 1.60 10.93 5.55
C HIS A 508 2.32 10.19 6.67
N ALA A 509 1.55 9.67 7.62
CA ALA A 509 2.03 8.97 8.80
C ALA A 509 1.63 7.48 8.78
N GLY A 510 2.53 6.63 9.25
CA GLY A 510 2.29 5.22 9.52
C GLY A 510 2.43 4.94 11.00
N MET A 511 1.74 3.90 11.45
CA MET A 511 1.86 3.39 12.81
C MET A 511 1.75 1.87 12.79
N VAL A 512 2.48 1.24 13.71
CA VAL A 512 2.40 -0.19 13.93
C VAL A 512 2.47 -0.47 15.43
N VAL A 513 1.59 -1.32 15.92
CA VAL A 513 1.46 -1.69 17.33
C VAL A 513 1.47 -3.21 17.49
N LEU A 514 2.24 -3.68 18.46
CA LEU A 514 2.42 -5.09 18.74
C LEU A 514 1.38 -5.59 19.76
N ALA A 515 0.71 -6.69 19.42
CA ALA A 515 -0.07 -7.51 20.35
C ALA A 515 0.80 -8.69 20.81
N ASP A 516 1.38 -8.59 22.01
CA ASP A 516 2.30 -9.58 22.60
C ASP A 516 1.68 -10.37 23.77
N GLY A 517 0.39 -10.19 24.04
CA GLY A 517 -0.34 -10.85 25.12
C GLY A 517 -0.16 -10.22 26.49
N THR A 518 0.64 -9.15 26.61
CA THR A 518 0.87 -8.46 27.89
C THR A 518 -0.18 -7.40 28.19
N ASP A 519 -0.34 -7.06 29.46
CA ASP A 519 -1.22 -5.96 29.90
C ASP A 519 -0.69 -4.60 29.42
N ARG A 520 0.64 -4.48 29.23
CA ARG A 520 1.27 -3.31 28.60
C ARG A 520 0.79 -3.14 27.16
N ALA A 521 0.85 -4.21 26.35
CA ALA A 521 0.34 -4.17 24.98
C ALA A 521 -1.15 -3.87 24.95
N GLU A 522 -1.95 -4.46 25.84
CA GLU A 522 -3.38 -4.14 25.94
C GLU A 522 -3.62 -2.63 26.13
N ALA A 523 -2.91 -2.00 27.07
CA ALA A 523 -3.03 -0.57 27.34
C ALA A 523 -2.64 0.30 26.13
N CYS A 524 -1.58 -0.08 25.40
CA CYS A 524 -1.18 0.61 24.17
C CYS A 524 -2.20 0.40 23.04
N LEU A 525 -2.68 -0.83 22.83
CA LEU A 525 -3.65 -1.17 21.79
C LEU A 525 -4.95 -0.37 21.96
N ARG A 526 -5.46 -0.25 23.20
CA ARG A 526 -6.66 0.56 23.49
C ARG A 526 -6.53 1.99 23.03
N ARG A 527 -5.38 2.64 23.32
CA ARG A 527 -5.17 4.04 22.93
C ARG A 527 -4.90 4.17 21.44
N VAL A 528 -3.96 3.40 20.91
CA VAL A 528 -3.52 3.52 19.51
C VAL A 528 -4.65 3.20 18.54
N LEU A 529 -5.36 2.09 18.74
CA LEU A 529 -6.42 1.63 17.83
C LEU A 529 -7.76 2.35 18.02
N TYR A 530 -7.88 3.20 19.04
CA TYR A 530 -8.96 4.17 19.19
C TYR A 530 -8.58 5.50 18.55
N ASN A 531 -7.42 6.05 18.90
CA ASN A 531 -6.97 7.36 18.47
C ASN A 531 -6.72 7.44 16.95
N ASP A 532 -6.10 6.41 16.38
CA ASP A 532 -5.70 6.40 14.97
C ASP A 532 -6.89 6.55 14.00
N PRO A 533 -7.96 5.73 14.07
CA PRO A 533 -9.17 5.96 13.27
C PRO A 533 -9.95 7.21 13.71
N ALA A 534 -9.90 7.60 14.99
CA ALA A 534 -10.57 8.82 15.46
C ALA A 534 -10.01 10.07 14.77
N MET A 535 -8.69 10.12 14.47
CA MET A 535 -8.11 11.21 13.68
C MET A 535 -8.77 11.39 12.32
N GLY A 536 -9.19 10.30 11.68
CA GLY A 536 -9.93 10.35 10.42
C GLY A 536 -11.33 10.94 10.59
N VAL A 537 -12.02 10.54 11.66
CA VAL A 537 -13.35 11.08 11.99
C VAL A 537 -13.25 12.58 12.33
N PHE A 538 -12.29 12.99 13.16
CA PHE A 538 -12.04 14.39 13.51
C PHE A 538 -11.82 15.24 12.26
N ARG A 539 -10.93 14.80 11.38
CA ARG A 539 -10.61 15.52 10.15
C ARG A 539 -11.81 15.72 9.24
N HIS A 540 -12.56 14.64 8.99
CA HIS A 540 -13.70 14.71 8.09
C HIS A 540 -14.89 15.43 8.74
N HIS A 541 -15.02 15.39 10.07
CA HIS A 541 -15.98 16.24 10.79
C HIS A 541 -15.63 17.73 10.60
N ASP A 542 -14.37 18.10 10.83
CA ASP A 542 -13.88 19.47 10.68
C ASP A 542 -14.11 20.01 9.26
N ALA A 543 -13.86 19.17 8.25
CA ALA A 543 -14.12 19.49 6.85
C ALA A 543 -15.62 19.52 6.46
N GLY A 544 -16.55 19.28 7.39
CA GLY A 544 -18.00 19.44 7.19
C GLY A 544 -18.73 18.19 6.69
N TYR A 545 -18.15 16.99 6.76
CA TYR A 545 -18.85 15.77 6.37
C TYR A 545 -19.85 15.34 7.47
N GLU A 546 -21.16 15.43 7.18
CA GLU A 546 -22.24 15.02 8.12
C GLU A 546 -22.08 13.59 8.62
N LYS A 547 -21.64 12.67 7.75
CA LYS A 547 -21.39 11.28 8.10
C LYS A 547 -20.31 11.14 9.18
N ALA A 548 -19.24 11.94 9.11
CA ALA A 548 -18.21 11.94 10.13
C ALA A 548 -18.74 12.49 11.47
N SER A 549 -19.58 13.52 11.41
CA SER A 549 -20.28 14.06 12.60
C SER A 549 -21.14 12.98 13.28
N HIS A 550 -21.92 12.22 12.51
CA HIS A 550 -22.70 11.10 13.04
C HIS A 550 -21.83 10.06 13.77
N TRP A 551 -20.68 9.70 13.20
CA TRP A 551 -19.77 8.74 13.82
C TRP A 551 -19.03 9.31 15.04
N ALA A 552 -18.73 10.62 15.04
CA ALA A 552 -18.20 11.32 16.21
C ALA A 552 -19.17 11.24 17.39
N ASP A 553 -20.45 11.57 17.16
CA ASP A 553 -21.50 11.49 18.19
C ASP A 553 -21.70 10.05 18.68
N LYS A 554 -21.78 9.09 17.76
CA LYS A 554 -22.01 7.67 18.07
C LYS A 554 -20.93 7.09 18.99
N PHE A 555 -19.68 7.52 18.85
CA PHE A 555 -18.56 7.05 19.66
C PHE A 555 -18.15 8.02 20.79
N GLY A 556 -18.90 9.11 20.98
CA GLY A 556 -18.62 10.10 22.03
C GLY A 556 -17.27 10.78 21.86
N LEU A 557 -16.85 10.99 20.61
CA LEU A 557 -15.64 11.72 20.28
C LEU A 557 -15.81 13.20 20.70
N LYS A 558 -14.85 13.72 21.48
CA LYS A 558 -14.85 15.13 21.89
C LYS A 558 -14.14 15.96 20.83
N LEU A 559 -14.89 16.89 20.23
CA LEU A 559 -14.48 17.75 19.13
C LEU A 559 -14.02 19.13 19.61
#